data_AF-A0A7W1ZPF4-F1
#
_entry.id   AF-A0A7W1ZPF4-F1
#
_cell.length_a   1.000
_cell.length_b   1.000
_cell.length_c   1.000
_cell.angle_alpha   90.00
_cell.angle_beta   90.00
_cell.angle_gamma   90.00
#
_symmetry.space_group_name_H-M   'P 1'
#
loop_
_entity.id
_entity.type
_entity.pdbx_description
1 polymer ?
#
loop_
_entity_poly.entity_id
_entity_poly.type
_entity_poly.pdbx_seq_one_letter_code
_entity_poly.pdbx_strand_id
1 'polypeptide(L)'
;MEKAAAHQRQVITDLNALVKDIERCEASITDLQTELERVNATHKDRKTTRDDIAYLEDLLKCANKKLTWEKHMASLQKRTPAILETMTKLINDPQAPPDDQTRAQMLLGLQAIQSAMERLQNVKVG
;
A
#
# COMPACT_ATOMS: atom_id res chain seq x y z
N MET A 1 32.16 -1.09 10.64
CA MET A 1 31.28 0.09 10.53
C MET A 1 30.53 0.13 9.19
N GLU A 2 31.18 -0.13 8.05
CA GLU A 2 30.50 -0.11 6.72
C GLU A 2 29.27 -1.00 6.61
N LYS A 3 29.28 -2.20 7.22
CA LYS A 3 28.14 -3.11 7.22
C LYS A 3 26.90 -2.55 7.93
N ALA A 4 27.08 -1.83 9.04
CA ALA A 4 25.98 -1.22 9.79
C ALA A 4 25.38 -0.04 9.01
N ALA A 5 26.23 0.82 8.45
CA ALA A 5 25.80 1.92 7.59
C ALA A 5 25.05 1.43 6.33
N ALA A 6 25.50 0.32 5.72
CA ALA A 6 24.82 -0.31 4.60
C ALA A 6 23.42 -0.82 4.98
N HIS A 7 23.28 -1.49 6.13
CA HIS A 7 21.97 -1.93 6.63
C HIS A 7 21.03 -0.77 6.95
N GLN A 8 21.55 0.32 7.52
CA GLN A 8 20.76 1.52 7.79
C GLN A 8 20.20 2.14 6.51
N ARG A 9 21.01 2.26 5.46
CA ARG A 9 20.58 2.74 4.13
C ARG A 9 19.56 1.79 3.49
N GLN A 10 19.74 0.49 3.64
CA GLN A 10 18.78 -0.50 3.15
C GLN A 10 17.41 -0.33 3.81
N VAL A 11 17.37 -0.19 5.14
CA VAL A 11 16.11 0.04 5.86
C VAL A 11 15.43 1.32 5.41
N ILE A 12 16.17 2.41 5.21
CA ILE A 12 15.59 3.66 4.67
C ILE A 12 14.99 3.43 3.27
N THR A 13 15.66 2.66 2.42
CA THR A 13 15.16 2.30 1.09
C THR A 13 13.88 1.47 1.19
N ASP A 14 13.85 0.49 2.10
CA ASP A 14 12.69 -0.38 2.32
C ASP A 14 11.50 0.39 2.89
N LEU A 15 11.72 1.33 3.81
CA LEU A 15 10.69 2.22 4.34
C LEU A 15 10.08 3.08 3.22
N ASN A 16 10.92 3.68 2.38
CA ASN A 16 10.46 4.47 1.23
C ASN A 16 9.72 3.61 0.19
N ALA A 17 10.14 2.36 -0.01
CA ALA A 17 9.43 1.42 -0.87
C ALA A 17 8.05 1.05 -0.32
N LEU A 18 7.93 0.84 1.00
CA LEU A 18 6.64 0.61 1.65
C LEU A 18 5.68 1.78 1.43
N VAL A 19 6.14 3.03 1.59
CA VAL A 19 5.31 4.22 1.34
C VAL A 19 4.75 4.19 -0.09
N LYS A 20 5.62 4.00 -1.09
CA LYS A 20 5.20 3.95 -2.50
C LYS A 20 4.25 2.78 -2.82
N ASP A 21 4.43 1.65 -2.15
CA ASP A 21 3.55 0.49 -2.32
C ASP A 21 2.17 0.76 -1.69
N ILE A 22 2.11 1.45 -0.54
CA ILE A 22 0.85 1.88 0.10
C ILE A 22 0.13 2.91 -0.79
N GLU A 23 0.83 3.91 -1.31
CA GLU A 23 0.27 4.90 -2.24
C GLU A 23 -0.30 4.26 -3.51
N ARG A 24 0.37 3.23 -4.05
CA ARG A 24 -0.16 2.45 -5.18
C ARG A 24 -1.41 1.67 -4.81
N CYS A 25 -1.47 1.14 -3.59
CA CYS A 25 -2.69 0.47 -3.12
C CYS A 25 -3.83 1.47 -2.97
N GLU A 26 -3.57 2.66 -2.42
CA GLU A 26 -4.54 3.76 -2.29
C GLU A 26 -5.10 4.19 -3.66
N ALA A 27 -4.23 4.42 -4.64
CA ALA A 27 -4.65 4.78 -6.00
C ALA A 27 -5.50 3.67 -6.64
N SER A 28 -5.05 2.42 -6.54
CA SER A 28 -5.75 1.27 -7.13
C SER A 28 -7.15 1.04 -6.55
N ILE A 29 -7.35 1.21 -5.25
CA ILE A 29 -8.69 1.09 -4.65
C ILE A 29 -9.60 2.26 -5.03
N THR A 30 -9.06 3.48 -5.13
CA THR A 30 -9.81 4.67 -5.54
C THR A 30 -10.25 4.56 -7.01
N ASP A 31 -9.36 4.08 -7.87
CA ASP A 31 -9.67 3.79 -9.28
C ASP A 31 -10.76 2.72 -9.40
N LEU A 32 -10.68 1.65 -8.60
CA LEU A 32 -11.68 0.60 -8.57
C LEU A 32 -13.06 1.11 -8.13
N GLN A 33 -13.11 2.00 -7.14
CA GLN A 33 -14.36 2.62 -6.69
C GLN A 33 -14.99 3.46 -7.79
N THR A 34 -14.19 4.32 -8.42
CA THR A 34 -14.62 5.16 -9.54
C THR A 34 -15.14 4.30 -10.70
N GLU A 35 -14.45 3.20 -11.00
CA GLU A 35 -14.86 2.27 -12.05
C GLU A 35 -16.16 1.55 -11.71
N LEU A 36 -16.33 1.12 -10.46
CA LEU A 36 -17.56 0.46 -10.00
C LEU A 36 -18.77 1.39 -10.07
N GLU A 37 -18.61 2.65 -9.64
CA GLU A 37 -19.64 3.68 -9.78
C GLU A 37 -20.01 3.91 -11.24
N ARG A 38 -19.00 4.01 -12.12
CA ARG A 38 -19.20 4.17 -13.56
C ARG A 38 -19.93 2.97 -14.17
N VAL A 39 -19.54 1.75 -13.81
CA VAL A 39 -20.19 0.51 -14.29
C VAL A 39 -21.64 0.47 -13.83
N ASN A 40 -21.92 0.80 -12.57
CA ASN A 40 -23.28 0.89 -12.04
C ASN A 40 -24.12 1.95 -12.76
N ALA A 41 -23.56 3.12 -13.05
CA ALA A 41 -24.24 4.18 -13.77
C ALA A 41 -24.52 3.80 -15.24
N THR A 42 -23.54 3.19 -15.91
CA THR A 42 -23.64 2.77 -17.32
C THR A 42 -24.74 1.75 -17.53
N HIS A 43 -24.89 0.84 -16.58
CA HIS A 43 -25.85 -0.26 -16.64
C HIS A 43 -27.07 -0.03 -15.73
N LYS A 44 -27.40 1.23 -15.41
CA LYS A 44 -28.53 1.56 -14.54
C LYS A 44 -29.88 1.10 -15.11
N ASP A 45 -30.04 1.18 -16.41
CA ASP A 45 -31.30 0.90 -17.13
C ASP A 45 -31.24 -0.41 -17.93
N ARG A 46 -30.58 -1.46 -17.38
CA ARG A 46 -30.57 -2.80 -17.96
C ARG A 46 -32.00 -3.32 -18.18
N LYS A 47 -32.31 -3.78 -19.38
CA LYS A 47 -33.66 -4.27 -19.76
C LYS A 47 -33.65 -5.65 -20.39
N THR A 48 -32.48 -6.09 -20.87
CA THR A 48 -32.34 -7.35 -21.59
C THR A 48 -31.29 -8.24 -20.96
N THR A 49 -31.40 -9.55 -21.21
CA THR A 49 -30.37 -10.53 -20.81
C THR A 49 -29.00 -10.19 -21.39
N ARG A 50 -28.94 -9.55 -22.56
CA ARG A 50 -27.66 -9.10 -23.14
C ARG A 50 -27.03 -7.98 -22.32
N ASP A 51 -27.83 -7.05 -21.79
CA ASP A 51 -27.35 -5.99 -20.91
C ASP A 51 -26.89 -6.55 -19.56
N ASP A 52 -27.59 -7.58 -19.05
CA ASP A 52 -27.19 -8.29 -17.83
C ASP A 52 -25.84 -8.99 -18.01
N ILE A 53 -25.64 -9.68 -19.15
CA ILE A 53 -24.35 -10.33 -19.47
C ILE A 53 -23.25 -9.28 -19.52
N ALA A 54 -23.46 -8.16 -20.23
CA ALA A 54 -22.46 -7.10 -20.35
C ALA A 54 -22.09 -6.50 -18.98
N TYR A 55 -23.07 -6.30 -18.11
CA TYR A 55 -22.81 -5.83 -16.75
C TYR A 55 -22.04 -6.84 -15.91
N LEU A 56 -22.37 -8.13 -15.98
CA LEU A 56 -21.65 -9.18 -15.27
C LEU A 56 -20.19 -9.28 -15.74
N GLU A 57 -19.94 -9.12 -17.03
CA GLU A 57 -18.57 -9.05 -17.59
C GLU A 57 -17.79 -7.85 -17.05
N ASP A 58 -18.42 -6.67 -16.94
CA ASP A 58 -17.78 -5.48 -16.37
C ASP A 58 -17.55 -5.58 -14.86
N LEU A 59 -18.50 -6.18 -14.12
CA LEU A 59 -18.31 -6.52 -12.71
C LEU A 59 -17.15 -7.50 -12.50
N LEU A 60 -17.01 -8.49 -13.39
CA LEU A 60 -15.90 -9.45 -13.33
C LEU A 60 -14.54 -8.76 -13.50
N LYS A 61 -14.45 -7.75 -14.38
CA LYS A 61 -13.23 -6.93 -14.52
C LYS A 61 -12.93 -6.17 -13.23
N CYS A 62 -13.94 -5.56 -12.60
CA CYS A 62 -13.80 -4.89 -11.30
C CYS A 62 -13.34 -5.88 -10.21
N ALA A 63 -13.93 -7.07 -10.16
CA ALA A 63 -13.56 -8.12 -9.20
C ALA A 63 -12.09 -8.57 -9.37
N ASN A 64 -11.61 -8.72 -10.60
CA ASN A 64 -10.21 -9.07 -10.86
C ASN A 64 -9.22 -7.97 -10.41
N LYS A 65 -9.60 -6.69 -10.59
CA LYS A 65 -8.83 -5.56 -10.07
C LYS A 65 -8.80 -5.57 -8.54
N LYS A 66 -9.95 -5.81 -7.89
CA LYS A 66 -10.06 -5.98 -6.44
C LYS A 66 -9.13 -7.08 -5.92
N LEU A 67 -9.17 -8.26 -6.55
CA LEU A 67 -8.32 -9.38 -6.16
C LEU A 67 -6.82 -9.03 -6.28
N THR A 68 -6.44 -8.28 -7.31
CA THR A 68 -5.05 -7.81 -7.48
C THR A 68 -4.66 -6.84 -6.37
N TRP A 69 -5.54 -5.91 -6.03
CA TRP A 69 -5.36 -5.01 -4.89
C TRP A 69 -5.22 -5.76 -3.56
N GLU A 70 -6.08 -6.76 -3.29
CA GLU A 70 -6.02 -7.59 -2.09
C GLU A 70 -4.68 -8.35 -1.98
N LYS A 71 -4.13 -8.85 -3.10
CA LYS A 71 -2.81 -9.48 -3.13
C LYS A 71 -1.68 -8.51 -2.77
N HIS A 72 -1.74 -7.28 -3.29
CA HIS A 72 -0.77 -6.25 -2.93
C HIS A 72 -0.87 -5.89 -1.44
N MET A 73 -2.09 -5.77 -0.91
CA MET A 73 -2.33 -5.52 0.51
C MET A 73 -1.80 -6.64 1.40
N ALA A 74 -2.05 -7.90 1.05
CA ALA A 74 -1.52 -9.04 1.79
C ALA A 74 0.03 -9.05 1.80
N SER A 75 0.65 -8.70 0.65
CA SER A 75 2.11 -8.56 0.56
C SER A 75 2.66 -7.43 1.44
N LEU A 76 1.98 -6.28 1.48
CA LEU A 76 2.31 -5.16 2.36
C LEU A 76 2.21 -5.56 3.83
N GLN A 77 1.08 -6.15 4.24
CA GLN A 77 0.85 -6.60 5.61
C GLN A 77 1.89 -7.62 6.07
N LYS A 78 2.38 -8.48 5.17
CA LYS A 78 3.44 -9.46 5.48
C LYS A 78 4.82 -8.83 5.66
N ARG A 79 5.20 -7.86 4.82
CA ARG A 79 6.56 -7.29 4.81
C ARG A 79 6.76 -6.17 5.83
N THR A 80 5.71 -5.40 6.11
CA THR A 80 5.77 -4.22 6.98
C THR A 80 6.33 -4.52 8.38
N PRO A 81 5.85 -5.55 9.11
CA PRO A 81 6.35 -5.85 10.45
C PRO A 81 7.85 -6.14 10.48
N ALA A 82 8.37 -6.90 9.52
CA ALA A 82 9.78 -7.28 9.46
C ALA A 82 10.70 -6.07 9.19
N ILE A 83 10.27 -5.14 8.34
CA ILE A 83 11.01 -3.90 8.05
C ILE A 83 11.03 -3.00 9.29
N LEU A 84 9.88 -2.85 9.97
CA LEU A 84 9.78 -2.04 11.20
C LEU A 84 10.59 -2.64 12.37
N GLU A 85 10.61 -3.96 12.50
CA GLU A 85 11.44 -4.66 13.48
C GLU A 85 12.93 -4.40 13.21
N THR A 86 13.34 -4.46 11.94
CA THR A 86 14.73 -4.19 11.55
C THR A 86 15.14 -2.75 11.85
N MET A 87 14.28 -1.77 11.52
CA MET A 87 14.48 -0.37 11.89
C MET A 87 14.63 -0.21 13.41
N THR A 88 13.75 -0.85 14.19
CA THR A 88 13.76 -0.78 15.65
C THR A 88 15.05 -1.34 16.23
N LYS A 89 15.56 -2.46 15.69
CA LYS A 89 16.84 -3.05 16.10
C LYS A 89 18.01 -2.11 15.80
N LEU A 90 18.03 -1.48 14.63
CA LEU A 90 19.12 -0.57 14.26
C LEU A 90 19.12 0.71 15.09
N ILE A 91 17.95 1.32 15.35
CA ILE A 91 17.84 2.56 16.13
C ILE A 91 18.32 2.39 17.57
N ASN A 92 18.10 1.19 18.13
CA ASN A 92 18.44 0.85 19.50
C ASN A 92 19.77 0.07 19.62
N ASP A 93 20.55 -0.06 18.54
CA ASP A 93 21.83 -0.76 18.58
C ASP A 93 22.86 0.05 19.39
N PRO A 94 23.32 -0.44 20.55
CA PRO A 94 24.30 0.28 21.37
C PRO A 94 25.72 0.22 20.82
N GLN A 95 26.02 -0.72 19.90
CA GLN A 95 27.34 -0.92 19.32
C GLN A 95 27.56 -0.09 18.05
N ALA A 96 26.48 0.15 17.29
CA ALA A 96 26.51 0.91 16.05
C ALA A 96 25.23 1.76 15.89
N PRO A 97 24.99 2.73 16.80
CA PRO A 97 23.80 3.57 16.69
C PRO A 97 23.85 4.37 15.38
N PRO A 98 22.70 4.63 14.74
CA PRO A 98 22.63 5.55 13.62
C PRO A 98 23.02 6.95 14.11
N ASP A 99 23.74 7.69 13.27
CA ASP A 99 23.92 9.13 13.46
C ASP A 99 22.57 9.86 13.43
N ASP A 100 22.55 11.10 13.91
CA ASP A 100 21.33 11.88 14.05
C ASP A 100 20.59 12.07 12.72
N GLN A 101 21.34 12.22 11.61
CA GLN A 101 20.76 12.37 10.29
C GLN A 101 20.07 11.08 9.82
N THR A 102 20.73 9.94 9.97
CA THR A 102 20.21 8.63 9.58
C THR A 102 19.01 8.25 10.44
N ARG A 103 19.09 8.52 11.75
CA ARG A 103 17.98 8.35 12.69
C ARG A 103 16.78 9.20 12.27
N ALA A 104 16.98 10.48 11.94
CA ALA A 104 15.92 11.36 11.46
C ALA A 104 15.28 10.83 10.17
N GLN A 105 16.07 10.34 9.21
CA GLN A 105 15.54 9.76 7.96
C GLN A 105 14.68 8.50 8.21
N MET A 106 15.11 7.62 9.11
CA MET A 106 14.32 6.44 9.49
C MET A 106 12.99 6.83 10.14
N LEU A 107 13.01 7.82 11.05
CA LEU A 107 11.81 8.32 11.73
C LEU A 107 10.84 9.01 10.75
N LEU A 108 11.36 9.79 9.81
CA LEU A 108 10.56 10.39 8.73
C LEU A 108 9.90 9.32 7.86
N GLY A 109 10.62 8.25 7.51
CA GLY A 109 10.06 7.11 6.78
C GLY A 109 8.93 6.44 7.55
N LEU A 110 9.08 6.24 8.86
CA LEU A 110 8.03 5.70 9.71
C LEU A 110 6.78 6.59 9.76
N GLN A 111 6.96 7.90 9.93
CA GLN A 111 5.85 8.85 9.95
C GLN A 111 5.11 8.88 8.60
N ALA A 112 5.84 8.78 7.48
CA ALA A 112 5.26 8.69 6.15
C ALA A 112 4.44 7.40 5.96
N ILE A 113 4.93 6.25 6.46
CA ILE A 113 4.19 4.99 6.45
C ILE A 113 2.91 5.11 7.27
N GLN A 114 2.97 5.67 8.48
CA GLN A 114 1.80 5.86 9.34
C GLN A 114 0.74 6.72 8.64
N SER A 115 1.17 7.87 8.10
CA SER A 115 0.28 8.78 7.35
C SER A 115 -0.33 8.11 6.12
N ALA A 116 0.44 7.32 5.37
CA ALA A 116 -0.04 6.60 4.20
C ALA A 116 -1.04 5.49 4.57
N MET A 117 -0.77 4.75 5.64
CA MET A 117 -1.68 3.72 6.16
C MET A 117 -3.00 4.33 6.66
N GLU A 118 -2.96 5.48 7.34
CA GLU A 118 -4.17 6.19 7.76
C GLU A 118 -5.02 6.62 6.57
N ARG A 119 -4.40 7.19 5.51
CA ARG A 119 -5.13 7.50 4.28
C ARG A 119 -5.80 6.27 3.68
N LEU A 120 -5.03 5.18 3.56
CA LEU A 120 -5.53 3.93 3.00
C LEU A 120 -6.70 3.33 3.82
N GLN A 121 -6.66 3.41 5.15
CA GLN A 121 -7.76 2.98 6.02
C GLN A 121 -9.01 3.86 5.86
N ASN A 122 -8.81 5.16 5.61
CA ASN A 122 -9.89 6.11 5.39
C ASN A 122 -10.53 6.00 4.01
N VAL A 123 -9.92 5.27 3.07
CA VAL A 123 -10.60 4.89 1.83
C VAL A 123 -11.73 3.94 2.21
N LYS A 124 -12.96 4.48 2.28
CA LYS A 124 -14.17 3.71 2.57
C LYS A 124 -14.37 2.66 1.49
N VAL A 125 -14.02 1.41 1.76
CA VAL A 125 -14.44 0.28 0.91
C VAL A 125 -15.94 0.07 1.17
N GLY A 126 -16.77 0.80 0.41
CA GLY A 126 -18.23 0.69 0.41
C GLY A 126 -18.71 -0.60 -0.22
#